data_AF-A0A285JFD4-F1
#
_entry.id   AF-A0A285JFD4-F1
#
_cell.length_a   1.000
_cell.length_b   1.000
_cell.length_c   1.000
_cell.angle_alpha   90.00
_cell.angle_beta   90.00
_cell.angle_gamma   90.00
#
_symmetry.space_group_name_H-M   'P 1'
#
loop_
_entity.id
_entity.type
_entity.pdbx_description
1 polymer ?
#
loop_
_entity_poly.entity_id
_entity_poly.type
_entity_poly.pdbx_seq_one_letter_code
_entity_poly.pdbx_strand_id
1 'polypeptide(L)'
;MASDAEVRARATSTSAMRLLWDVCRIPDFRGISHAEHAGLLTRIYGFLHESGRVPDDWLATQIRRIDRTEGDIDTLSKRLAFIRTWTYVAQRNGWVDDESHWRDATRAVEDRLSDALHARLTQRFVDRRTSVLMRRLKQKEALLADVSDTGEVTVEGEFVGRLEGFRFRQDKEAEGQEAKTLRQASLQALIPHFNLRADRFYNAPDTEIDFTEQGGLMWGDQAVGKLAAGAEPMKPQVVAFVDEEAGPDVAQKVQRRLQHFIDRKVAALFEPLVNLQRDETLTGLARGFGFRMVESLGILPRGEVADDVKQLDQDARGALRKHGIRFGQYTIFMPLLLKPAPTRLRLVLWSLSKDLQEFPEAPPPGLVTVPAEKDLPQGYFAMAGYRAAGERAIRIDMLERLADMLRSEDSRGGFEAKADMLSITGMTLEQFADLMQGLGYKAEKGEREKVKAAPEATAPEAPAAEAAAEGEAAPEAPETPSETAAEAPAETAAEAPAEPAAETPAETPAEATEAVGEAEQEVFFTFTWAGRAARQNRDGQRGRGRGGERPQGEQRQGRGPKGDRPRGDRKGGKPKGDRKGGGNKAKTFEAAPPKKKDRIDPDNPFAAALMGLKTKD
;
A
#
# COMPACT_ATOMS: atom_id res chain seq x y z
N MET A 1 60.97 21.47 49.41
CA MET A 1 62.08 20.55 49.07
C MET A 1 63.43 21.03 49.62
N ALA A 2 63.86 22.28 49.44
CA ALA A 2 65.17 22.74 49.96
C ALA A 2 65.33 22.66 51.50
N SER A 3 64.23 22.66 52.26
CA SER A 3 64.25 22.47 53.72
C SER A 3 64.33 21.00 54.15
N ASP A 4 64.21 20.05 53.22
CA ASP A 4 64.28 18.62 53.48
C ASP A 4 65.76 18.19 53.64
N ALA A 5 66.09 17.56 54.78
CA ALA A 5 67.46 17.19 55.10
C ALA A 5 68.02 16.12 54.16
N GLU A 6 67.19 15.18 53.71
CA GLU A 6 67.57 14.08 52.85
C GLU A 6 67.80 14.55 51.41
N VAL A 7 66.93 15.42 50.89
CA VAL A 7 67.12 16.05 49.57
C VAL A 7 68.39 16.88 49.54
N ARG A 8 68.67 17.68 50.59
CA ARG A 8 69.91 18.46 50.67
C ARG A 8 71.16 17.60 50.71
N ALA A 9 71.13 16.49 51.45
CA ALA A 9 72.26 15.57 51.54
C ALA A 9 72.58 14.89 50.18
N ARG A 10 71.56 14.61 49.38
CA ARG A 10 71.67 13.98 48.05
C ARG A 10 72.07 14.96 46.94
N ALA A 11 71.66 16.21 47.04
CA ALA A 11 71.93 17.24 46.03
C ALA A 11 73.34 17.88 46.16
N THR A 12 74.40 17.06 46.31
CA THR A 12 75.78 17.53 46.51
C THR A 12 76.64 17.53 45.22
N SER A 13 76.17 16.86 44.16
CA SER A 13 76.85 16.81 42.86
C SER A 13 76.09 17.53 41.76
N THR A 14 76.79 17.99 40.72
CA THR A 14 76.18 18.68 39.58
C THR A 14 75.13 17.83 38.86
N SER A 15 75.34 16.51 38.76
CA SER A 15 74.37 15.57 38.19
C SER A 15 73.12 15.42 39.07
N ALA A 16 73.29 15.26 40.39
CA ALA A 16 72.18 15.17 41.33
C ALA A 16 71.35 16.47 41.39
N MET A 17 71.98 17.63 41.24
CA MET A 17 71.29 18.93 41.18
C MET A 17 70.49 19.10 39.88
N ARG A 18 71.02 18.65 38.73
CA ARG A 18 70.28 18.64 37.46
C ARG A 18 69.07 17.72 37.51
N LEU A 19 69.24 16.52 38.07
CA LEU A 19 68.13 15.58 38.27
C LEU A 19 67.03 16.18 39.17
N LEU A 20 67.43 16.82 40.28
CA LEU A 20 66.49 17.52 41.16
C LEU A 20 65.72 18.61 40.41
N TRP A 21 66.42 19.40 39.58
CA TRP A 21 65.78 20.41 38.73
C TRP A 21 64.79 19.78 37.75
N ASP A 22 65.13 18.67 37.11
CA ASP A 22 64.24 17.98 36.17
C ASP A 22 63.00 17.41 36.86
N VAL A 23 63.13 16.88 38.08
CA VAL A 23 61.98 16.45 38.91
C VAL A 23 61.09 17.63 39.28
N CYS A 24 61.67 18.78 39.65
CA CYS A 24 60.92 20.00 39.94
C CYS A 24 60.14 20.56 38.74
N ARG A 25 60.41 20.10 37.51
CA ARG A 25 59.66 20.50 36.31
C ARG A 25 58.38 19.71 36.08
N ILE A 26 58.07 18.69 36.88
CA ILE A 26 56.80 17.94 36.78
C ILE A 26 55.64 18.90 37.11
N PRO A 27 54.71 19.15 36.17
CA PRO A 27 53.58 20.05 36.42
C PRO A 27 52.63 19.49 37.49
N ASP A 28 52.09 20.37 38.32
CA ASP A 28 50.97 20.02 39.20
C ASP A 28 49.65 20.07 38.43
N PHE A 29 49.36 19.01 37.70
CA PHE A 29 48.06 18.85 37.05
C PHE A 29 46.92 18.69 38.06
N ARG A 30 47.22 18.26 39.29
CA ARG A 30 46.26 17.81 40.30
C ARG A 30 45.60 18.98 41.02
N GLY A 31 46.24 20.15 41.04
CA GLY A 31 45.79 21.33 41.76
C GLY A 31 45.71 21.08 43.26
N ILE A 32 46.63 20.28 43.79
CA ILE A 32 46.68 19.87 45.21
C ILE A 32 47.49 20.89 46.02
N SER A 33 47.61 20.65 47.33
CA SER A 33 48.42 21.55 48.16
C SER A 33 49.89 21.49 47.73
N HIS A 34 50.58 22.64 47.80
CA HIS A 34 52.01 22.74 47.49
C HIS A 34 52.87 21.74 48.30
N ALA A 35 52.44 21.41 49.52
CA ALA A 35 53.12 20.45 50.37
C ALA A 35 53.01 19.00 49.84
N GLU A 36 51.83 18.59 49.38
CA GLU A 36 51.61 17.25 48.83
C GLU A 36 52.32 17.06 47.48
N HIS A 37 52.28 18.07 46.61
CA HIS A 37 53.04 18.04 45.36
C HIS A 37 54.54 17.95 45.63
N ALA A 38 55.06 18.80 46.53
CA ALA A 38 56.47 18.73 46.94
C ALA A 38 56.84 17.36 47.54
N GLY A 39 55.94 16.71 48.29
CA GLY A 39 56.14 15.36 48.82
C GLY A 39 56.25 14.31 47.72
N LEU A 40 55.39 14.39 46.70
CA LEU A 40 55.45 13.51 45.52
C LEU A 40 56.79 13.68 44.77
N LEU A 41 57.19 14.93 44.50
CA LEU A 41 58.46 15.24 43.83
C LEU A 41 59.65 14.74 44.64
N THR A 42 59.63 14.90 45.96
CA THR A 42 60.66 14.38 46.87
C THR A 42 60.81 12.88 46.75
N ARG A 43 59.68 12.15 46.67
CA ARG A 43 59.69 10.70 46.54
C ARG A 43 60.22 10.24 45.18
N ILE A 44 59.81 10.89 44.09
CA ILE A 44 60.31 10.59 42.73
C ILE A 44 61.81 10.87 42.66
N TYR A 45 62.28 12.01 43.18
CA TYR A 45 63.71 12.32 43.25
C TYR A 45 64.48 11.27 44.05
N GLY A 46 63.92 10.80 45.17
CA GLY A 46 64.51 9.74 45.98
C GLY A 46 64.74 8.45 45.18
N PHE A 47 63.72 7.99 44.44
CA PHE A 47 63.83 6.81 43.58
C PHE A 47 64.86 7.00 42.45
N LEU A 48 64.81 8.13 41.75
CA LEU A 48 65.74 8.38 40.64
C LEU A 48 67.19 8.51 41.12
N HIS A 49 67.42 9.05 42.32
CA HIS A 49 68.75 9.17 42.90
C HIS A 49 69.29 7.83 43.43
N GLU A 50 68.45 6.98 44.05
CA GLU A 50 68.87 5.69 44.64
C GLU A 50 68.94 4.55 43.62
N SER A 51 67.85 4.34 42.86
CA SER A 51 67.68 3.19 41.97
C SER A 51 67.81 3.53 40.49
N GLY A 52 68.04 4.81 40.15
CA GLY A 52 68.11 5.30 38.77
C GLY A 52 66.76 5.34 38.04
N ARG A 53 65.70 4.79 38.64
CA ARG A 53 64.36 4.66 38.07
C ARG A 53 63.30 4.65 39.16
N VAL A 54 62.08 5.01 38.80
CA VAL A 54 60.88 4.84 39.63
C VAL A 54 60.49 3.35 39.63
N PRO A 55 60.29 2.71 40.79
CA PRO A 55 59.90 1.30 40.84
C PRO A 55 58.55 1.03 40.15
N ASP A 56 58.52 0.03 39.27
CA ASP A 56 57.34 -0.36 38.49
C ASP A 56 56.13 -0.70 39.37
N ASP A 57 56.31 -1.46 40.45
CA ASP A 57 55.24 -1.81 41.39
C ASP A 57 54.59 -0.59 42.04
N TRP A 58 55.40 0.43 42.32
CA TRP A 58 54.92 1.67 42.91
C TRP A 58 54.12 2.48 41.88
N LEU A 59 54.65 2.63 40.66
CA LEU A 59 53.96 3.31 39.56
C LEU A 59 52.64 2.62 39.20
N ALA A 60 52.65 1.29 39.10
CA ALA A 60 51.46 0.45 38.89
C ALA A 60 50.37 0.73 39.94
N THR A 61 50.77 0.82 41.21
CA THR A 61 49.85 1.07 42.32
C THR A 61 49.20 2.46 42.24
N GLN A 62 49.94 3.48 41.79
CA GLN A 62 49.39 4.82 41.62
C GLN A 62 48.39 4.87 40.45
N ILE A 63 48.74 4.26 39.32
CA ILE A 63 47.88 4.22 38.13
C ILE A 63 46.58 3.45 38.42
N ARG A 64 46.65 2.28 39.07
CA ARG A 64 45.47 1.45 39.40
C ARG A 64 44.46 2.14 40.32
N ARG A 65 44.90 3.10 41.16
CA ARG A 65 44.01 3.90 42.00
C ARG A 65 43.21 4.92 41.20
N ILE A 66 43.75 5.36 40.06
CA ILE A 66 43.18 6.40 39.19
C ILE A 66 42.26 5.77 38.13
N ASP A 67 42.60 4.57 37.65
CA ASP A 67 41.85 3.81 36.63
C ASP A 67 40.50 3.29 37.14
N ARG A 68 39.55 4.23 37.31
CA ARG A 68 38.17 3.98 37.71
C ARG A 68 37.27 4.93 36.92
N THR A 69 36.34 4.39 36.16
CA THR A 69 35.41 5.15 35.30
C THR A 69 34.11 5.57 36.00
N GLU A 70 33.92 5.17 37.26
CA GLU A 70 32.73 5.50 38.05
C GLU A 70 32.84 6.85 38.76
N GLY A 71 31.82 7.70 38.67
CA GLY A 71 31.75 8.97 39.41
C GLY A 71 30.96 10.04 38.66
N ASP A 72 30.87 11.21 39.27
CA ASP A 72 30.38 12.43 38.64
C ASP A 72 31.48 13.13 37.81
N ILE A 73 31.09 14.19 37.11
CA ILE A 73 31.98 14.97 36.23
C ILE A 73 33.22 15.46 36.99
N ASP A 74 33.04 15.92 38.24
CA ASP A 74 34.13 16.43 39.07
C ASP A 74 35.10 15.33 39.49
N THR A 75 34.59 14.14 39.83
CA THR A 75 35.41 12.96 40.16
C THR A 75 36.24 12.51 38.97
N LEU A 76 35.63 12.41 37.78
CA LEU A 76 36.31 11.99 36.56
C LEU A 76 37.35 13.02 36.10
N SER A 77 37.02 14.32 36.19
CA SER A 77 37.95 15.41 35.87
C SER A 77 39.19 15.39 36.76
N LYS A 78 39.02 15.15 38.07
CA LYS A 78 40.16 15.00 39.01
C LYS A 78 41.02 13.79 38.69
N ARG A 79 40.43 12.66 38.31
CA ARG A 79 41.19 11.45 37.91
C ARG A 79 41.97 11.68 36.61
N LEU A 80 41.37 12.36 35.64
CA LEU A 80 42.05 12.76 34.40
C LEU A 80 43.24 13.69 34.67
N ALA A 81 43.08 14.63 35.60
CA ALA A 81 44.18 15.47 36.05
C ALA A 81 45.30 14.66 36.73
N PHE A 82 44.95 13.62 37.50
CA PHE A 82 45.93 12.80 38.22
C PHE A 82 46.70 11.85 37.30
N ILE A 83 46.07 11.29 36.25
CA ILE A 83 46.78 10.40 35.31
C ILE A 83 47.81 11.18 34.48
N ARG A 84 47.54 12.45 34.13
CA ARG A 84 48.48 13.31 33.39
C ARG A 84 49.83 13.51 34.06
N THR A 85 49.88 13.51 35.40
CA THR A 85 51.15 13.52 36.14
C THR A 85 51.98 12.27 35.83
N TRP A 86 51.34 11.09 35.74
CA TRP A 86 52.02 9.84 35.43
C TRP A 86 52.35 9.71 33.95
N THR A 87 51.50 10.19 33.05
CA THR A 87 51.81 10.31 31.62
C THR A 87 53.09 11.14 31.43
N TYR A 88 53.22 12.27 32.15
CA TYR A 88 54.43 13.09 32.11
C TYR A 88 55.68 12.34 32.61
N VAL A 89 55.57 11.61 33.72
CA VAL A 89 56.67 10.82 34.29
C VAL A 89 57.09 9.70 33.32
N ALA A 90 56.15 8.98 32.71
CA ALA A 90 56.42 7.93 31.72
C ALA A 90 57.02 8.48 30.41
N GLN A 91 56.80 9.75 30.09
CA GLN A 91 57.39 10.41 28.92
C GLN A 91 58.88 10.75 29.14
N ARG A 92 59.36 10.84 30.39
CA ARG A 92 60.74 11.22 30.69
C ARG A 92 61.71 10.06 30.45
N ASN A 93 62.72 10.32 29.61
CA ASN A 93 63.72 9.32 29.25
C ASN A 93 64.53 8.88 30.47
N GLY A 94 64.67 7.57 30.66
CA GLY A 94 65.46 6.95 31.71
C GLY A 94 64.89 7.07 33.12
N TRP A 95 63.60 7.40 33.27
CA TRP A 95 62.95 7.52 34.59
C TRP A 95 62.16 6.28 35.01
N VAL A 96 61.78 5.45 34.05
CA VAL A 96 61.06 4.18 34.22
C VAL A 96 61.81 3.08 33.47
N ASP A 97 61.57 1.81 33.81
CA ASP A 97 62.28 0.68 33.21
C ASP A 97 61.86 0.47 31.74
N ASP A 98 60.56 0.20 31.52
CA ASP A 98 59.95 0.07 30.20
C ASP A 98 59.13 1.31 29.83
N GLU A 99 59.78 2.26 29.16
CA GLU A 99 59.15 3.51 28.74
C GLU A 99 57.95 3.29 27.80
N SER A 100 58.04 2.32 26.90
CA SER A 100 56.97 2.03 25.93
C SER A 100 55.74 1.50 26.66
N HIS A 101 55.93 0.51 27.53
CA HIS A 101 54.86 -0.05 28.34
C HIS A 101 54.17 1.02 29.19
N TRP A 102 54.92 1.86 29.90
CA TRP A 102 54.35 2.86 30.79
C TRP A 102 53.68 4.03 30.07
N ARG A 103 54.18 4.42 28.88
CA ARG A 103 53.49 5.40 28.02
C ARG A 103 52.15 4.85 27.53
N ASP A 104 52.11 3.61 27.06
CA ASP A 104 50.88 2.99 26.59
C ASP A 104 49.88 2.75 27.73
N ALA A 105 50.35 2.30 28.90
CA ALA A 105 49.51 2.05 30.07
C ALA A 105 48.85 3.34 30.60
N THR A 106 49.60 4.44 30.70
CA THR A 106 49.06 5.73 31.17
C THR A 106 48.10 6.35 30.16
N ARG A 107 48.41 6.26 28.86
CA ARG A 107 47.52 6.71 27.77
C ARG A 107 46.20 5.95 27.75
N ALA A 108 46.23 4.63 27.89
CA ALA A 108 45.00 3.82 27.90
C ALA A 108 44.08 4.16 29.07
N VAL A 109 44.63 4.54 30.23
CA VAL A 109 43.84 5.03 31.38
C VAL A 109 43.28 6.43 31.11
N GLU A 110 44.06 7.32 30.50
CA GLU A 110 43.61 8.66 30.10
C GLU A 110 42.43 8.59 29.12
N ASP A 111 42.52 7.73 28.10
CA ASP A 111 41.45 7.51 27.11
C ASP A 111 40.17 7.01 27.78
N ARG A 112 40.24 5.97 28.62
CA ARG A 112 39.07 5.45 29.37
C ARG A 112 38.39 6.50 30.26
N LEU A 113 39.18 7.32 30.94
CA LEU A 113 38.66 8.38 31.80
C LEU A 113 38.04 9.53 30.99
N SER A 114 38.65 9.87 29.85
CA SER A 114 38.13 10.88 28.92
C SER A 114 36.78 10.45 28.34
N ASP A 115 36.67 9.20 27.87
CA ASP A 115 35.42 8.66 27.33
C ASP A 115 34.29 8.66 28.37
N ALA A 116 34.59 8.22 29.60
CA ALA A 116 33.63 8.24 30.71
C ALA A 116 33.18 9.67 31.05
N LEU A 117 34.08 10.64 31.01
CA LEU A 117 33.77 12.05 31.26
C LEU A 117 32.87 12.62 30.15
N HIS A 118 33.16 12.31 28.90
CA HIS A 118 32.34 12.73 27.75
C HIS A 118 30.93 12.16 27.82
N ALA A 119 30.77 10.87 28.14
CA ALA A 119 29.45 10.26 28.32
C ALA A 119 28.61 10.99 29.39
N ARG A 120 29.23 11.34 30.54
CA ARG A 120 28.55 12.07 31.63
C ARG A 120 28.19 13.51 31.26
N LEU A 121 29.01 14.18 30.46
CA LEU A 121 28.72 15.53 29.97
C LEU A 121 27.50 15.54 29.05
N THR A 122 27.43 14.61 28.09
CA THR A 122 26.30 14.47 27.16
C THR A 122 24.98 14.24 27.92
N GLN A 123 24.98 13.32 28.90
CA GLN A 123 23.79 13.01 29.69
C GLN A 123 23.24 14.23 30.44
N ARG A 124 24.12 15.05 31.03
CA ARG A 124 23.72 16.25 31.81
C ARG A 124 23.07 17.34 30.95
N PHE A 125 23.41 17.45 29.67
CA PHE A 125 22.79 18.40 28.75
C PHE A 125 21.38 17.99 28.35
N VAL A 126 21.15 16.69 28.19
CA VAL A 126 19.83 16.12 27.90
C VAL A 126 18.90 16.33 29.10
N ASP A 127 19.30 15.89 30.30
CA ASP A 127 18.48 16.00 31.51
C ASP A 127 18.07 17.45 31.87
N ARG A 128 18.95 18.43 31.61
CA ARG A 128 18.68 19.84 31.90
C ARG A 128 17.64 20.45 30.96
N ARG A 129 17.57 20.00 29.70
CA ARG A 129 16.56 20.47 28.74
C ARG A 129 15.19 19.87 29.05
N THR A 130 15.14 18.56 29.31
CA THR A 130 13.92 17.83 29.66
C THR A 130 13.28 18.38 30.94
N SER A 131 14.08 18.72 31.95
CA SER A 131 13.58 19.31 33.21
C SER A 131 12.99 20.73 33.07
N VAL A 132 13.52 21.56 32.15
CA VAL A 132 12.97 22.89 31.84
C VAL A 132 11.63 22.77 31.12
N LEU A 133 11.53 21.85 30.15
CA LEU A 133 10.31 21.55 29.41
C LEU A 133 9.19 21.05 30.34
N MET A 134 9.53 20.12 31.25
CA MET A 134 8.61 19.61 32.27
C MET A 134 8.13 20.68 33.26
N ARG A 135 8.96 21.70 33.56
CA ARG A 135 8.58 22.82 34.43
C ARG A 135 7.52 23.71 33.78
N ARG A 136 7.66 24.01 32.48
CA ARG A 136 6.68 24.80 31.72
C ARG A 136 5.37 24.03 31.51
N LEU A 137 5.47 22.71 31.29
CA LEU A 137 4.30 21.82 31.25
C LEU A 137 3.41 21.95 32.49
N LYS A 138 4.03 21.93 33.67
CA LYS A 138 3.35 22.05 34.96
C LYS A 138 2.72 23.42 35.18
N GLN A 139 3.16 24.45 34.44
CA GLN A 139 2.64 25.81 34.52
C GLN A 139 1.43 26.06 33.59
N LYS A 140 0.97 25.06 32.83
CA LYS A 140 -0.14 25.16 31.85
C LYS A 140 0.06 26.25 30.79
N GLU A 141 1.30 26.64 30.51
CA GLU A 141 1.59 27.48 29.35
C GLU A 141 1.34 26.66 28.08
N ALA A 142 0.64 27.25 27.11
CA ALA A 142 0.39 26.62 25.82
C ALA A 142 1.73 26.46 25.09
N LEU A 143 2.19 25.22 24.96
CA LEU A 143 3.38 24.90 24.16
C LEU A 143 3.03 25.06 22.68
N LEU A 144 3.90 25.74 21.95
CA LEU A 144 3.78 25.85 20.49
C LEU A 144 4.56 24.68 19.86
N ALA A 145 3.83 23.83 19.14
CA ALA A 145 4.44 22.85 18.25
C ALA A 145 4.64 23.48 16.88
N ASP A 146 5.84 23.34 16.33
CA ASP A 146 6.12 23.64 14.93
C ASP A 146 6.15 22.34 14.13
N VAL A 147 5.53 22.35 12.95
CA VAL A 147 5.44 21.19 12.06
C VAL A 147 6.05 21.57 10.73
N SER A 148 7.14 20.90 10.35
CA SER A 148 7.80 21.13 9.07
C SER A 148 6.94 20.62 7.90
N ASP A 149 7.30 21.03 6.69
CA ASP A 149 6.69 20.52 5.45
C ASP A 149 6.90 19.00 5.28
N THR A 150 7.99 18.45 5.84
CA THR A 150 8.28 17.01 5.86
C THR A 150 7.50 16.25 6.94
N GLY A 151 6.67 16.96 7.72
CA GLY A 151 5.87 16.41 8.80
C GLY A 151 6.63 16.23 10.11
N GLU A 152 7.84 16.77 10.25
CA GLU A 152 8.59 16.70 11.50
C GLU A 152 7.99 17.65 12.53
N VAL A 153 7.71 17.12 13.71
CA VAL A 153 7.09 17.87 14.80
C VAL A 153 8.16 18.21 15.83
N THR A 154 8.36 19.49 16.05
CA THR A 154 9.22 20.02 17.11
C THR A 154 8.41 20.80 18.12
N VAL A 155 8.73 20.69 19.40
CA VAL A 155 8.10 21.46 20.48
C VAL A 155 9.21 22.19 21.22
N GLU A 156 9.16 23.52 21.23
CA GLU A 156 10.21 24.36 21.85
C GLU A 156 11.64 24.06 21.35
N GLY A 157 11.77 23.64 20.08
CA GLY A 157 13.05 23.30 19.44
C GLY A 157 13.54 21.86 19.68
N GLU A 158 12.75 21.02 20.35
CA GLU A 158 13.04 19.59 20.55
C GLU A 158 12.19 18.74 19.61
N PHE A 159 12.83 17.82 18.89
CA PHE A 159 12.14 16.90 17.99
C PHE A 159 11.37 15.86 18.80
N VAL A 160 10.07 15.73 18.53
CA VAL A 160 9.17 14.84 19.27
C VAL A 160 8.73 13.67 18.41
N GLY A 161 8.67 13.84 17.10
CA GLY A 161 8.23 12.80 16.17
C GLY A 161 7.81 13.33 14.80
N ARG A 162 7.07 12.52 14.07
CA ARG A 162 6.60 12.82 12.71
C ARG A 162 5.09 12.64 12.57
N LEU A 163 4.47 13.54 11.82
CA LEU A 163 3.06 13.54 11.48
C LEU A 163 2.86 12.87 10.10
N GLU A 164 2.33 11.64 10.11
CA GLU A 164 1.99 10.86 8.91
C GLU A 164 0.49 10.99 8.62
N GLY A 165 0.11 11.84 7.67
CA GLY A 165 -1.30 12.14 7.40
C GLY A 165 -1.96 12.81 8.61
N PHE A 166 -2.87 12.09 9.28
CA PHE A 166 -3.54 12.53 10.51
C PHE A 166 -3.16 11.69 11.74
N ARG A 167 -1.99 11.04 11.69
CA ARG A 167 -1.44 10.24 12.79
C ARG A 167 -0.06 10.74 13.21
N PHE A 168 0.17 10.81 14.51
CA PHE A 168 1.45 11.22 15.09
C PHE A 168 2.27 10.00 15.50
N ARG A 169 3.43 9.84 14.87
CA ARG A 169 4.42 8.81 15.22
C ARG A 169 5.55 9.41 16.02
N GLN A 170 5.73 8.91 17.23
CA GLN A 170 6.85 9.29 18.09
C GLN A 170 8.14 8.62 17.63
N ASP A 171 9.27 9.30 17.85
CA ASP A 171 10.59 8.68 17.70
C ASP A 171 10.87 7.68 18.84
N LYS A 172 11.51 6.56 18.50
CA LYS A 172 11.68 5.40 19.41
C LYS A 172 12.71 5.62 20.51
N GLU A 173 13.47 6.71 20.49
CA GLU A 173 14.56 6.94 21.44
C GLU A 173 14.11 7.47 22.82
N ALA A 174 12.85 7.89 22.97
CA ALA A 174 12.34 8.45 24.22
C ALA A 174 11.65 7.39 25.11
N GLU A 175 12.40 6.73 26.00
CA GLU A 175 11.85 5.83 27.02
C GLU A 175 11.74 6.52 28.40
N GLY A 176 10.56 6.48 29.04
CA GLY A 176 10.37 6.96 30.42
C GLY A 176 9.01 7.61 30.71
N GLN A 177 8.76 7.96 31.98
CA GLN A 177 7.57 8.76 32.37
C GLN A 177 7.60 10.17 31.75
N GLU A 178 8.80 10.73 31.54
CA GLU A 178 8.99 12.03 30.89
C GLU A 178 8.53 11.98 29.43
N ALA A 179 8.82 10.91 28.70
CA ALA A 179 8.36 10.71 27.32
C ALA A 179 6.83 10.67 27.19
N LYS A 180 6.12 10.06 28.15
CA LYS A 180 4.64 10.05 28.18
C LYS A 180 4.05 11.45 28.42
N THR A 181 4.68 12.21 29.30
CA THR A 181 4.21 13.56 29.63
C THR A 181 4.49 14.54 28.49
N LEU A 182 5.66 14.40 27.86
CA LEU A 182 6.04 15.11 26.63
C LEU A 182 5.04 14.79 25.51
N ARG A 183 4.72 13.50 25.29
CA ARG A 183 3.72 13.07 24.30
C ARG A 183 2.38 13.78 24.50
N GLN A 184 1.83 13.76 25.71
CA GLN A 184 0.51 14.34 25.98
C GLN A 184 0.48 15.86 25.70
N ALA A 185 1.58 16.54 25.98
CA ALA A 185 1.71 17.97 25.74
C ALA A 185 1.92 18.31 24.26
N SER A 186 2.76 17.56 23.56
CA SER A 186 2.96 17.71 22.12
C SER A 186 1.67 17.47 21.35
N LEU A 187 0.85 16.51 21.78
CA LEU A 187 -0.45 16.22 21.16
C LEU A 187 -1.46 17.38 21.33
N GLN A 188 -1.52 18.01 22.51
CA GLN A 188 -2.32 19.22 22.72
C GLN A 188 -1.88 20.36 21.81
N ALA A 189 -0.58 20.53 21.61
CA ALA A 189 0.00 21.55 20.74
C ALA A 189 -0.26 21.29 19.25
N LEU A 190 -0.54 20.03 18.84
CA LEU A 190 -0.82 19.63 17.46
C LEU A 190 -2.28 19.85 17.03
N ILE A 191 -3.22 20.08 17.95
CA ILE A 191 -4.65 20.23 17.62
C ILE A 191 -4.91 21.30 16.54
N PRO A 192 -4.32 22.52 16.60
CA PRO A 192 -4.51 23.52 15.55
C PRO A 192 -4.00 23.07 14.18
N HIS A 193 -2.88 22.33 14.15
CA HIS A 193 -2.29 21.78 12.94
C HIS A 193 -3.17 20.70 12.32
N PHE A 194 -3.76 19.81 13.13
CA PHE A 194 -4.74 18.83 12.65
C PHE A 194 -5.95 19.49 12.00
N ASN A 195 -6.48 20.57 12.59
CA ASN A 195 -7.61 21.31 12.02
C ASN A 195 -7.25 21.96 10.68
N LEU A 196 -6.12 22.67 10.60
CA LEU A 196 -5.65 23.30 9.37
C LEU A 196 -5.42 22.25 8.26
N ARG A 197 -4.82 21.11 8.61
CA ARG A 197 -4.59 20.00 7.67
C ARG A 197 -5.91 19.38 7.21
N ALA A 198 -6.89 19.24 8.11
CA ALA A 198 -8.21 18.71 7.78
C ALA A 198 -8.97 19.67 6.85
N ASP A 199 -8.84 20.99 7.04
CA ASP A 199 -9.37 22.01 6.13
C ASP A 199 -8.73 21.91 4.74
N ARG A 200 -7.40 21.80 4.66
CA ARG A 200 -6.67 21.61 3.40
C ARG A 200 -7.12 20.33 2.70
N PHE A 201 -7.17 19.21 3.42
CA PHE A 201 -7.60 17.93 2.87
C PHE A 201 -9.04 17.96 2.37
N TYR A 202 -9.94 18.59 3.14
CA TYR A 202 -11.34 18.71 2.76
C TYR A 202 -11.53 19.47 1.44
N ASN A 203 -10.70 20.50 1.20
CA ASN A 203 -10.74 21.32 -0.01
C ASN A 203 -9.81 20.81 -1.14
N ALA A 204 -9.01 19.77 -0.90
CA ALA A 204 -8.11 19.21 -1.90
C ALA A 204 -8.89 18.67 -3.10
N PRO A 205 -8.39 18.80 -4.33
CA PRO A 205 -9.03 18.22 -5.52
C PRO A 205 -9.03 16.69 -5.46
N ASP A 206 -10.02 16.06 -6.09
CA ASP A 206 -10.11 14.58 -6.14
C ASP A 206 -8.90 13.93 -6.84
N THR A 207 -8.11 14.69 -7.62
CA THR A 207 -6.89 14.22 -8.29
C THR A 207 -5.73 13.96 -7.32
N GLU A 208 -5.75 14.56 -6.14
CA GLU A 208 -4.75 14.30 -5.09
C GLU A 208 -5.09 13.09 -4.22
N ILE A 209 -6.29 12.52 -4.38
CA ILE A 209 -6.78 11.40 -3.60
C ILE A 209 -6.85 10.17 -4.51
N ASP A 210 -6.24 9.06 -4.11
CA ASP A 210 -6.39 7.78 -4.80
C ASP A 210 -6.69 6.64 -3.83
N PHE A 211 -7.17 5.53 -4.37
CA PHE A 211 -7.32 4.27 -3.64
C PHE A 211 -6.25 3.28 -4.09
N THR A 212 -5.82 2.40 -3.20
CA THR A 212 -4.87 1.31 -3.52
C THR A 212 -5.62 0.04 -3.90
N GLU A 213 -4.91 -0.93 -4.48
CA GLU A 213 -5.49 -2.23 -4.84
C GLU A 213 -5.91 -3.06 -3.61
N GLN A 214 -5.33 -2.75 -2.44
CA GLN A 214 -5.69 -3.31 -1.15
C GLN A 214 -6.76 -2.49 -0.41
N GLY A 215 -7.42 -1.55 -1.08
CA GLY A 215 -8.48 -0.72 -0.49
C GLY A 215 -8.02 0.37 0.48
N GLY A 216 -6.72 0.70 0.51
CA GLY A 216 -6.21 1.87 1.21
C GLY A 216 -6.61 3.17 0.51
N LEU A 217 -6.71 4.27 1.26
CA LEU A 217 -6.99 5.60 0.72
C LEU A 217 -5.80 6.51 0.99
N MET A 218 -5.29 7.11 -0.08
CA MET A 218 -4.07 7.91 -0.11
C MET A 218 -4.40 9.36 -0.43
N TRP A 219 -3.70 10.29 0.23
CA TRP A 219 -3.65 11.69 -0.15
C TRP A 219 -2.19 12.05 -0.44
N GLY A 220 -1.85 12.23 -1.71
CA GLY A 220 -0.46 12.23 -2.15
C GLY A 220 0.23 10.91 -1.78
N ASP A 221 1.29 11.00 -0.98
CA ASP A 221 2.07 9.86 -0.47
C ASP A 221 1.56 9.32 0.89
N GLN A 222 0.53 9.93 1.47
CA GLN A 222 0.10 9.64 2.85
C GLN A 222 -1.16 8.79 2.89
N ALA A 223 -1.12 7.70 3.66
CA ALA A 223 -2.29 6.88 3.96
C ALA A 223 -3.20 7.59 4.98
N VAL A 224 -4.40 7.99 4.54
CA VAL A 224 -5.38 8.75 5.32
C VAL A 224 -6.63 7.96 5.68
N GLY A 225 -6.79 6.75 5.15
CA GLY A 225 -7.88 5.85 5.53
C GLY A 225 -7.85 4.53 4.78
N LYS A 226 -8.91 3.75 4.95
CA LYS A 226 -9.18 2.53 4.18
C LYS A 226 -10.66 2.37 3.89
N LEU A 227 -10.96 1.60 2.87
CA LEU A 227 -12.29 1.13 2.56
C LEU A 227 -12.65 -0.06 3.45
N ALA A 228 -13.91 -0.13 3.82
CA ALA A 228 -14.54 -1.20 4.58
C ALA A 228 -15.82 -1.63 3.85
N ALA A 229 -16.26 -2.86 4.10
CA ALA A 229 -17.50 -3.38 3.56
C ALA A 229 -18.68 -2.49 3.99
N GLY A 230 -19.52 -2.11 3.02
CA GLY A 230 -20.77 -1.42 3.28
C GLY A 230 -21.99 -2.32 3.11
N ALA A 231 -23.18 -1.72 3.17
CA ALA A 231 -24.43 -2.47 3.09
C ALA A 231 -24.71 -3.06 1.69
N GLU A 232 -24.19 -2.41 0.65
CA GLU A 232 -24.28 -2.85 -0.74
C GLU A 232 -22.87 -2.92 -1.34
N PRO A 233 -22.58 -3.84 -2.28
CA PRO A 233 -21.25 -3.97 -2.90
C PRO A 233 -20.74 -2.67 -3.55
N MET A 234 -21.64 -1.84 -4.08
CA MET A 234 -21.34 -0.56 -4.73
C MET A 234 -21.33 0.64 -3.75
N LYS A 235 -21.49 0.40 -2.44
CA LYS A 235 -21.53 1.45 -1.41
C LYS A 235 -20.57 1.12 -0.27
N PRO A 236 -19.24 1.14 -0.51
CA PRO A 236 -18.26 0.88 0.54
C PRO A 236 -18.32 1.96 1.62
N GLN A 237 -17.94 1.60 2.84
CA GLN A 237 -17.74 2.56 3.92
C GLN A 237 -16.27 2.95 4.01
N VAL A 238 -15.99 4.15 4.53
CA VAL A 238 -14.64 4.59 4.82
C VAL A 238 -14.35 4.55 6.31
N VAL A 239 -13.17 4.04 6.67
CA VAL A 239 -12.55 4.20 7.98
C VAL A 239 -11.35 5.13 7.83
N ALA A 240 -11.43 6.32 8.41
CA ALA A 240 -10.34 7.29 8.37
C ALA A 240 -9.22 6.91 9.35
N PHE A 241 -7.97 7.20 8.99
CA PHE A 241 -6.81 7.03 9.85
C PHE A 241 -6.49 8.35 10.53
N VAL A 242 -7.17 8.60 11.64
CA VAL A 242 -7.02 9.81 12.45
C VAL A 242 -6.81 9.37 13.89
N ASP A 243 -5.75 9.88 14.52
CA ASP A 243 -5.49 9.61 15.93
C ASP A 243 -6.57 10.26 16.82
N GLU A 244 -6.88 9.63 17.95
CA GLU A 244 -7.94 10.09 18.88
C GLU A 244 -7.70 11.53 19.33
N GLU A 245 -6.43 11.92 19.43
CA GLU A 245 -5.98 13.21 19.91
C GLU A 245 -6.23 14.37 18.93
N ALA A 246 -6.43 14.09 17.64
CA ALA A 246 -6.87 15.11 16.68
C ALA A 246 -8.33 15.55 16.91
N GLY A 247 -9.09 14.77 17.68
CA GLY A 247 -10.47 15.05 18.05
C GLY A 247 -11.50 14.49 17.05
N PRO A 248 -12.76 14.30 17.52
CA PRO A 248 -13.81 13.67 16.73
C PRO A 248 -14.21 14.50 15.51
N ASP A 249 -14.11 15.82 15.58
CA ASP A 249 -14.50 16.72 14.47
C ASP A 249 -13.58 16.56 13.26
N VAL A 250 -12.26 16.47 13.50
CA VAL A 250 -11.26 16.19 12.45
C VAL A 250 -11.50 14.81 11.85
N ALA A 251 -11.68 13.79 12.69
CA ALA A 251 -11.96 12.42 12.24
C ALA A 251 -13.19 12.34 11.35
N GLN A 252 -14.31 12.94 11.76
CA GLN A 252 -15.55 12.98 10.99
C GLN A 252 -15.39 13.77 9.68
N LYS A 253 -14.65 14.87 9.70
CA LYS A 253 -14.40 15.70 8.52
C LYS A 253 -13.59 14.94 7.46
N VAL A 254 -12.50 14.29 7.87
CA VAL A 254 -11.66 13.46 7.00
C VAL A 254 -12.45 12.28 6.46
N GLN A 255 -13.17 11.56 7.32
CA GLN A 255 -14.00 10.42 6.91
C GLN A 255 -15.09 10.84 5.90
N ARG A 256 -15.77 11.96 6.13
CA ARG A 256 -16.79 12.48 5.22
C ARG A 256 -16.20 12.85 3.85
N ARG A 257 -15.03 13.51 3.83
CA ARG A 257 -14.34 13.87 2.58
C ARG A 257 -13.96 12.64 1.77
N LEU A 258 -13.40 11.63 2.43
CA LEU A 258 -13.04 10.36 1.80
C LEU A 258 -14.27 9.58 1.32
N GLN A 259 -15.35 9.58 2.10
CA GLN A 259 -16.61 8.95 1.68
C GLN A 259 -17.15 9.63 0.41
N HIS A 260 -17.18 10.96 0.36
CA HIS A 260 -17.58 11.69 -0.84
C HIS A 260 -16.67 11.44 -2.05
N PHE A 261 -15.38 11.20 -1.83
CA PHE A 261 -14.45 10.84 -2.90
C PHE A 261 -14.80 9.47 -3.47
N ILE A 262 -14.90 8.43 -2.63
CA ILE A 262 -15.15 7.08 -3.12
C ILE A 262 -16.56 6.95 -3.72
N ASP A 263 -17.57 7.60 -3.15
CA ASP A 263 -18.93 7.61 -3.70
C ASP A 263 -18.96 8.21 -5.11
N ARG A 264 -18.26 9.34 -5.33
CA ARG A 264 -18.12 9.96 -6.65
C ARG A 264 -17.33 9.08 -7.62
N LYS A 265 -16.26 8.43 -7.16
CA LYS A 265 -15.44 7.54 -7.98
C LYS A 265 -16.25 6.33 -8.44
N VAL A 266 -17.02 5.71 -7.54
CA VAL A 266 -17.93 4.60 -7.88
C VAL A 266 -19.00 5.07 -8.85
N ALA A 267 -19.66 6.21 -8.58
CA ALA A 267 -20.69 6.75 -9.45
C ALA A 267 -20.19 7.03 -10.88
N ALA A 268 -18.96 7.55 -11.02
CA ALA A 268 -18.34 7.83 -12.31
C ALA A 268 -17.92 6.55 -13.05
N LEU A 269 -17.26 5.61 -12.37
CA LEU A 269 -16.72 4.39 -13.02
C LEU A 269 -17.80 3.34 -13.28
N PHE A 270 -18.87 3.32 -12.48
CA PHE A 270 -20.00 2.41 -12.61
C PHE A 270 -21.30 3.11 -13.03
N GLU A 271 -21.19 4.24 -13.72
CA GLU A 271 -22.32 5.02 -14.23
C GLU A 271 -23.39 4.14 -14.92
N PRO A 272 -23.05 3.17 -15.79
CA PRO A 272 -24.05 2.30 -16.41
C PRO A 272 -24.90 1.49 -15.40
N LEU A 273 -24.30 1.04 -14.28
CA LEU A 273 -25.04 0.34 -13.22
C LEU A 273 -25.89 1.29 -12.38
N VAL A 274 -25.38 2.50 -12.13
CA VAL A 274 -26.14 3.53 -11.40
C VAL A 274 -27.38 3.94 -12.21
N ASN A 275 -27.23 4.13 -13.52
CA ASN A 275 -28.34 4.44 -14.41
C ASN A 275 -29.35 3.29 -14.48
N LEU A 276 -28.87 2.04 -14.55
CA LEU A 276 -29.72 0.85 -14.49
C LEU A 276 -30.51 0.77 -13.18
N GLN A 277 -29.88 1.07 -12.04
CA GLN A 277 -30.52 1.03 -10.72
C GLN A 277 -31.60 2.11 -10.55
N ARG A 278 -31.42 3.28 -11.18
CA ARG A 278 -32.32 4.43 -11.09
C ARG A 278 -33.49 4.38 -12.07
N ASP A 279 -33.45 3.48 -13.05
CA ASP A 279 -34.50 3.40 -14.06
C ASP A 279 -35.78 2.73 -13.51
N GLU A 280 -36.78 3.57 -13.21
CA GLU A 280 -38.09 3.13 -12.74
C GLU A 280 -38.97 2.55 -13.86
N THR A 281 -38.61 2.72 -15.13
CA THR A 281 -39.34 2.17 -16.27
C THR A 281 -39.11 0.66 -16.43
N LEU A 282 -38.02 0.13 -15.86
CA LEU A 282 -37.80 -1.30 -15.75
C LEU A 282 -38.77 -1.88 -14.72
N THR A 283 -39.60 -2.83 -15.16
CA THR A 283 -40.60 -3.50 -14.32
C THR A 283 -40.44 -5.02 -14.40
N GLY A 284 -41.06 -5.73 -13.45
CA GLY A 284 -41.09 -7.20 -13.41
C GLY A 284 -39.70 -7.85 -13.47
N LEU A 285 -39.55 -8.83 -14.36
CA LEU A 285 -38.31 -9.61 -14.52
C LEU A 285 -37.12 -8.75 -14.98
N ALA A 286 -37.34 -7.71 -15.80
CA ALA A 286 -36.28 -6.82 -16.24
C ALA A 286 -35.65 -6.06 -15.06
N ARG A 287 -36.49 -5.58 -14.13
CA ARG A 287 -36.02 -4.90 -12.90
C ARG A 287 -35.26 -5.85 -11.99
N GLY A 288 -35.79 -7.06 -11.77
CA GLY A 288 -35.13 -8.10 -10.99
C GLY A 288 -33.75 -8.46 -11.57
N PHE A 289 -33.67 -8.63 -12.89
CA PHE A 289 -32.40 -8.87 -13.58
C PHE A 289 -31.44 -7.69 -13.44
N GLY A 290 -31.95 -6.45 -13.49
CA GLY A 290 -31.17 -5.25 -13.25
C GLY A 290 -30.52 -5.22 -11.87
N PHE A 291 -31.26 -5.56 -10.81
CA PHE A 291 -30.70 -5.70 -9.46
C PHE A 291 -29.60 -6.76 -9.41
N ARG A 292 -29.81 -7.93 -10.03
CA ARG A 292 -28.80 -9.00 -10.10
C ARG A 292 -27.52 -8.57 -10.82
N MET A 293 -27.64 -7.75 -11.87
CA MET A 293 -26.50 -7.14 -12.56
C MET A 293 -25.72 -6.17 -11.67
N VAL A 294 -26.42 -5.36 -10.85
CA VAL A 294 -25.78 -4.44 -9.89
C VAL A 294 -25.06 -5.21 -8.78
N GLU A 295 -25.69 -6.24 -8.21
CA GLU A 295 -25.09 -7.12 -7.19
C GLU A 295 -23.85 -7.85 -7.69
N SER A 296 -23.83 -8.19 -8.98
CA SER A 296 -22.70 -8.86 -9.63
C SER A 296 -21.70 -7.89 -10.25
N LEU A 297 -21.77 -6.59 -9.89
CA LEU A 297 -20.86 -5.54 -10.35
C LEU A 297 -20.72 -5.48 -11.89
N GLY A 298 -21.82 -5.80 -12.58
CA GLY A 298 -21.96 -5.71 -14.03
C GLY A 298 -21.40 -6.89 -14.82
N ILE A 299 -20.99 -7.99 -14.17
CA ILE A 299 -20.55 -9.22 -14.84
C ILE A 299 -21.26 -10.43 -14.22
N LEU A 300 -21.97 -11.17 -15.07
CA LEU A 300 -22.80 -12.29 -14.64
C LEU A 300 -22.55 -13.51 -15.53
N PRO A 301 -21.89 -14.58 -15.03
CA PRO A 301 -21.72 -15.81 -15.78
C PRO A 301 -23.08 -16.38 -16.19
N ARG A 302 -23.29 -16.61 -17.49
CA ARG A 302 -24.62 -16.99 -18.02
C ARG A 302 -25.14 -18.30 -17.40
N GLY A 303 -24.25 -19.20 -17.03
CA GLY A 303 -24.59 -20.47 -16.39
C GLY A 303 -25.39 -20.32 -15.09
N GLU A 304 -25.17 -19.24 -14.33
CA GLU A 304 -25.81 -18.99 -13.03
C GLU A 304 -27.23 -18.40 -13.17
N VAL A 305 -27.56 -17.90 -14.37
CA VAL A 305 -28.80 -17.15 -14.67
C VAL A 305 -29.51 -17.68 -15.90
N ALA A 306 -29.22 -18.91 -16.30
CA ALA A 306 -29.69 -19.46 -17.56
C ALA A 306 -31.23 -19.46 -17.66
N ASP A 307 -31.94 -19.70 -16.56
CA ASP A 307 -33.40 -19.73 -16.52
C ASP A 307 -34.02 -18.33 -16.49
N ASP A 308 -33.47 -17.41 -15.69
CA ASP A 308 -33.88 -15.98 -15.71
C ASP A 308 -33.77 -15.41 -17.12
N VAL A 309 -32.66 -15.68 -17.81
CA VAL A 309 -32.43 -15.20 -19.18
C VAL A 309 -33.43 -15.78 -20.16
N LYS A 310 -33.84 -17.05 -20.00
CA LYS A 310 -34.88 -17.66 -20.85
C LYS A 310 -36.24 -17.04 -20.61
N GLN A 311 -36.54 -16.65 -19.37
CA GLN A 311 -37.82 -16.05 -18.98
C GLN A 311 -37.97 -14.58 -19.42
N LEU A 312 -36.85 -13.87 -19.66
CA LEU A 312 -36.89 -12.52 -20.23
C LEU A 312 -37.41 -12.55 -21.67
N ASP A 313 -38.50 -11.82 -21.91
CA ASP A 313 -39.04 -11.57 -23.25
C ASP A 313 -38.18 -10.59 -24.06
N GLN A 314 -38.55 -10.35 -25.33
CA GLN A 314 -37.75 -9.51 -26.21
C GLN A 314 -37.77 -8.03 -25.81
N ASP A 315 -38.88 -7.55 -25.25
CA ASP A 315 -39.02 -6.16 -24.82
C ASP A 315 -38.16 -5.89 -23.58
N ALA A 316 -38.17 -6.78 -22.58
CA ALA A 316 -37.30 -6.71 -21.41
C ALA A 316 -35.82 -6.79 -21.80
N ARG A 317 -35.45 -7.70 -22.72
CA ARG A 317 -34.08 -7.75 -23.25
C ARG A 317 -33.71 -6.49 -24.02
N GLY A 318 -34.64 -5.94 -24.80
CA GLY A 318 -34.47 -4.68 -25.50
C GLY A 318 -34.19 -3.52 -24.55
N ALA A 319 -34.96 -3.41 -23.47
CA ALA A 319 -34.75 -2.41 -22.42
C ALA A 319 -33.39 -2.57 -21.72
N LEU A 320 -33.02 -3.78 -21.34
CA LEU A 320 -31.70 -4.06 -20.72
C LEU A 320 -30.52 -3.76 -21.67
N ARG A 321 -30.68 -4.02 -22.98
CA ARG A 321 -29.66 -3.65 -23.99
C ARG A 321 -29.48 -2.14 -24.12
N LYS A 322 -30.55 -1.34 -23.96
CA LYS A 322 -30.44 0.13 -23.95
C LYS A 322 -29.58 0.64 -22.80
N HIS A 323 -29.52 -0.08 -21.68
CA HIS A 323 -28.60 0.16 -20.56
C HIS A 323 -27.17 -0.37 -20.81
N GLY A 324 -26.86 -0.83 -22.01
CA GLY A 324 -25.53 -1.32 -22.38
C GLY A 324 -25.23 -2.76 -21.97
N ILE A 325 -26.23 -3.53 -21.50
CA ILE A 325 -26.06 -4.94 -21.18
C ILE A 325 -25.95 -5.76 -22.48
N ARG A 326 -24.91 -6.59 -22.56
CA ARG A 326 -24.68 -7.55 -23.64
C ARG A 326 -25.01 -8.95 -23.16
N PHE A 327 -25.88 -9.63 -23.91
CA PHE A 327 -26.26 -11.03 -23.66
C PHE A 327 -25.34 -11.97 -24.45
N GLY A 328 -24.16 -12.24 -23.90
CA GLY A 328 -23.18 -13.15 -24.48
C GLY A 328 -23.60 -14.63 -24.37
N GLN A 329 -22.91 -15.49 -25.11
CA GLN A 329 -22.99 -16.94 -25.02
C GLN A 329 -22.56 -17.47 -23.65
N TYR A 330 -21.52 -16.88 -23.08
CA TYR A 330 -20.85 -17.37 -21.89
C TYR A 330 -21.14 -16.50 -20.66
N THR A 331 -21.28 -15.20 -20.87
CA THR A 331 -21.36 -14.17 -19.84
C THR A 331 -22.31 -13.05 -20.28
N ILE A 332 -23.05 -12.50 -19.32
CA ILE A 332 -23.88 -11.31 -19.51
C ILE A 332 -23.15 -10.17 -18.79
N PHE A 333 -22.84 -9.11 -19.52
CA PHE A 333 -21.91 -8.10 -19.02
C PHE A 333 -22.16 -6.72 -19.64
N MET A 334 -21.56 -5.70 -19.03
CA MET A 334 -21.49 -4.35 -19.58
C MET A 334 -20.07 -4.05 -20.09
N PRO A 335 -19.86 -3.83 -21.41
CA PRO A 335 -18.51 -3.64 -21.96
C PRO A 335 -17.72 -2.49 -21.35
N LEU A 336 -18.39 -1.38 -21.00
CA LEU A 336 -17.74 -0.21 -20.39
C LEU A 336 -17.06 -0.53 -19.05
N LEU A 337 -17.56 -1.54 -18.33
CA LEU A 337 -17.01 -1.96 -17.04
C LEU A 337 -15.83 -2.94 -17.17
N LEU A 338 -15.47 -3.37 -18.39
CA LEU A 338 -14.27 -4.17 -18.63
C LEU A 338 -13.01 -3.30 -18.79
N LYS A 339 -13.16 -1.97 -18.86
CA LYS A 339 -12.03 -1.03 -18.91
C LYS A 339 -11.16 -1.15 -17.64
N PRO A 340 -9.87 -0.79 -17.70
CA PRO A 340 -8.95 -0.97 -16.57
C PRO A 340 -9.39 -0.30 -15.27
N ALA A 341 -9.81 0.98 -15.31
CA ALA A 341 -10.19 1.72 -14.10
C ALA A 341 -11.44 1.13 -13.38
N PRO A 342 -12.56 0.84 -14.06
CA PRO A 342 -13.67 0.10 -13.44
C PRO A 342 -13.28 -1.29 -12.94
N THR A 343 -12.43 -2.03 -13.65
CA THR A 343 -11.97 -3.36 -13.23
C THR A 343 -11.17 -3.31 -11.93
N ARG A 344 -10.22 -2.37 -11.81
CA ARG A 344 -9.44 -2.13 -10.57
C ARG A 344 -10.36 -1.88 -9.38
N LEU A 345 -11.33 -0.96 -9.52
CA LEU A 345 -12.28 -0.67 -8.44
C LEU A 345 -13.23 -1.84 -8.17
N ARG A 346 -13.68 -2.57 -9.20
CA ARG A 346 -14.55 -3.75 -9.04
C ARG A 346 -13.89 -4.81 -8.18
N LEU A 347 -12.60 -5.11 -8.38
CA LEU A 347 -11.88 -6.08 -7.57
C LEU A 347 -11.79 -5.65 -6.11
N VAL A 348 -11.56 -4.37 -5.82
CA VAL A 348 -11.58 -3.82 -4.45
C VAL A 348 -12.97 -3.99 -3.82
N LEU A 349 -14.03 -3.53 -4.49
CA LEU A 349 -15.41 -3.63 -3.99
C LEU A 349 -15.85 -5.08 -3.77
N TRP A 350 -15.51 -5.95 -4.72
CA TRP A 350 -15.80 -7.37 -4.63
C TRP A 350 -15.05 -8.02 -3.46
N SER A 351 -13.76 -7.72 -3.28
CA SER A 351 -12.95 -8.25 -2.18
C SER A 351 -13.50 -7.84 -0.82
N LEU A 352 -13.93 -6.58 -0.68
CA LEU A 352 -14.63 -6.09 0.50
C LEU A 352 -15.95 -6.84 0.73
N SER A 353 -16.74 -7.08 -0.31
CA SER A 353 -18.01 -7.81 -0.19
C SER A 353 -17.84 -9.30 0.17
N LYS A 354 -16.65 -9.86 -0.10
CA LYS A 354 -16.29 -11.26 0.19
C LYS A 354 -15.45 -11.41 1.46
N ASP A 355 -15.15 -10.30 2.14
CA ASP A 355 -14.30 -10.25 3.35
C ASP A 355 -12.94 -10.94 3.13
N LEU A 356 -12.33 -10.72 1.96
CA LEU A 356 -11.01 -11.25 1.65
C LEU A 356 -9.95 -10.49 2.47
N GLN A 357 -8.95 -11.21 2.97
CA GLN A 357 -7.84 -10.59 3.71
C GLN A 357 -6.80 -9.97 2.77
N GLU A 358 -6.61 -10.57 1.60
CA GLU A 358 -5.72 -10.11 0.55
C GLU A 358 -6.53 -9.90 -0.72
N PHE A 359 -6.44 -8.70 -1.30
CA PHE A 359 -7.23 -8.35 -2.46
C PHE A 359 -6.43 -8.74 -3.71
N PRO A 360 -7.01 -9.55 -4.61
CA PRO A 360 -6.30 -9.94 -5.81
C PRO A 360 -6.19 -8.75 -6.78
N GLU A 361 -5.02 -8.62 -7.40
CA GLU A 361 -4.69 -7.52 -8.29
C GLU A 361 -5.37 -7.65 -9.66
N ALA A 362 -5.55 -6.52 -10.33
CA ALA A 362 -6.08 -6.50 -11.68
C ALA A 362 -5.02 -7.02 -12.67
N PRO A 363 -5.39 -7.85 -13.65
CA PRO A 363 -4.46 -8.23 -14.70
C PRO A 363 -3.94 -7.02 -15.48
N PRO A 364 -2.70 -7.05 -16.01
CA PRO A 364 -2.15 -5.94 -16.76
C PRO A 364 -3.04 -5.51 -17.93
N PRO A 365 -3.24 -4.20 -18.14
CA PRO A 365 -4.13 -3.69 -19.18
C PRO A 365 -3.61 -4.08 -20.57
N GLY A 366 -4.54 -4.33 -21.50
CA GLY A 366 -4.23 -4.66 -22.90
C GLY A 366 -4.07 -6.16 -23.19
N LEU A 367 -3.85 -7.00 -22.16
CA LEU A 367 -3.75 -8.45 -22.36
C LEU A 367 -5.11 -9.09 -22.68
N VAL A 368 -5.20 -9.80 -23.79
CA VAL A 368 -6.41 -10.56 -24.15
C VAL A 368 -6.51 -11.87 -23.37
N THR A 369 -5.37 -12.51 -23.13
CA THR A 369 -5.29 -13.74 -22.35
C THR A 369 -4.22 -13.66 -21.28
N VAL A 370 -4.48 -14.31 -20.15
CA VAL A 370 -3.57 -14.42 -19.01
C VAL A 370 -3.53 -15.86 -18.51
N PRO A 371 -2.48 -16.30 -17.80
CA PRO A 371 -2.46 -17.61 -17.15
C PRO A 371 -3.66 -17.79 -16.19
N ALA A 372 -4.29 -18.96 -16.20
CA ALA A 372 -5.36 -19.28 -15.26
C ALA A 372 -4.81 -19.94 -14.00
N GLU A 373 -4.22 -19.12 -13.13
CA GLU A 373 -3.72 -19.56 -11.83
C GLU A 373 -4.81 -20.25 -11.00
N LYS A 374 -4.44 -21.33 -10.30
CA LYS A 374 -5.39 -22.20 -9.58
C LYS A 374 -5.64 -21.78 -8.13
N ASP A 375 -4.75 -20.97 -7.57
CA ASP A 375 -4.77 -20.58 -6.16
C ASP A 375 -5.56 -19.29 -5.90
N LEU A 376 -6.17 -18.71 -6.95
CA LEU A 376 -6.96 -17.49 -6.85
C LEU A 376 -8.38 -17.74 -6.31
N PRO A 377 -8.96 -16.78 -5.56
CA PRO A 377 -10.30 -16.94 -5.01
C PRO A 377 -11.36 -17.21 -6.09
N GLN A 378 -12.35 -18.04 -5.75
CA GLN A 378 -13.43 -18.38 -6.67
C GLN A 378 -14.18 -17.12 -7.13
N GLY A 379 -14.29 -16.94 -8.44
CA GLY A 379 -14.94 -15.78 -9.05
C GLY A 379 -13.97 -14.66 -9.44
N TYR A 380 -12.69 -14.74 -9.07
CA TYR A 380 -11.66 -13.76 -9.44
C TYR A 380 -11.68 -13.44 -10.93
N PHE A 381 -11.52 -14.44 -11.81
CA PHE A 381 -11.44 -14.18 -13.25
C PHE A 381 -12.67 -13.44 -13.76
N ALA A 382 -13.87 -13.83 -13.33
CA ALA A 382 -15.09 -13.14 -13.72
C ALA A 382 -15.06 -11.66 -13.29
N MET A 383 -14.69 -11.36 -12.05
CA MET A 383 -14.57 -10.00 -11.54
C MET A 383 -13.39 -9.23 -12.16
N ALA A 384 -12.34 -9.91 -12.59
CA ALA A 384 -11.24 -9.32 -13.36
C ALA A 384 -11.63 -9.02 -14.81
N GLY A 385 -12.80 -9.47 -15.29
CA GLY A 385 -13.21 -9.29 -16.68
C GLY A 385 -12.76 -10.41 -17.63
N TYR A 386 -12.37 -11.55 -17.08
CA TYR A 386 -11.88 -12.73 -17.78
C TYR A 386 -12.73 -13.97 -17.51
N ARG A 387 -12.52 -15.01 -18.28
CA ARG A 387 -13.05 -16.35 -18.01
C ARG A 387 -11.94 -17.37 -18.15
N ALA A 388 -11.71 -18.12 -17.08
CA ALA A 388 -10.81 -19.26 -17.11
C ALA A 388 -11.35 -20.35 -18.04
N ALA A 389 -10.50 -20.83 -18.95
CA ALA A 389 -10.76 -21.90 -19.90
C ALA A 389 -9.44 -22.63 -20.20
N GLY A 390 -9.27 -23.83 -19.63
CA GLY A 390 -8.03 -24.58 -19.72
C GLY A 390 -6.99 -24.06 -18.72
N GLU A 391 -5.76 -23.90 -19.19
CA GLU A 391 -4.62 -23.34 -18.45
C GLU A 391 -4.55 -21.82 -18.54
N ARG A 392 -5.44 -21.19 -19.33
CA ARG A 392 -5.48 -19.74 -19.54
C ARG A 392 -6.86 -19.16 -19.27
N ALA A 393 -6.91 -17.85 -19.07
CA ALA A 393 -8.13 -17.08 -18.96
C ALA A 393 -8.17 -16.05 -20.08
N ILE A 394 -9.32 -15.89 -20.71
CA ILE A 394 -9.55 -15.00 -21.84
C ILE A 394 -10.51 -13.87 -21.44
N ARG A 395 -10.23 -12.66 -21.92
CA ARG A 395 -11.05 -11.47 -21.65
C ARG A 395 -12.48 -11.69 -22.17
N ILE A 396 -13.49 -11.32 -21.39
CA ILE A 396 -14.89 -11.67 -21.64
C ILE A 396 -15.38 -11.15 -23.00
N ASP A 397 -15.08 -9.91 -23.38
CA ASP A 397 -15.47 -9.35 -24.67
C ASP A 397 -14.87 -10.10 -25.87
N MET A 398 -13.61 -10.51 -25.78
CA MET A 398 -12.94 -11.29 -26.83
C MET A 398 -13.45 -12.72 -26.88
N LEU A 399 -13.74 -13.33 -25.72
CA LEU A 399 -14.39 -14.63 -25.65
C LEU A 399 -15.77 -14.61 -26.31
N GLU A 400 -16.56 -13.55 -26.08
CA GLU A 400 -17.89 -13.45 -26.68
C GLU A 400 -17.82 -13.20 -28.18
N ARG A 401 -16.83 -12.44 -28.65
CA ARG A 401 -16.54 -12.31 -30.08
C ARG A 401 -16.13 -13.65 -30.70
N LEU A 402 -15.27 -14.42 -30.03
CA LEU A 402 -14.92 -15.77 -30.44
C LEU A 402 -16.17 -16.66 -30.49
N ALA A 403 -17.03 -16.59 -29.47
CA ALA A 403 -18.28 -17.34 -29.44
C ALA A 403 -19.20 -17.02 -30.62
N ASP A 404 -19.26 -15.77 -31.06
CA ASP A 404 -20.02 -15.36 -32.23
C ASP A 404 -19.44 -15.96 -33.53
N MET A 405 -18.11 -15.99 -33.70
CA MET A 405 -17.46 -16.67 -34.83
C MET A 405 -17.71 -18.18 -34.82
N LEU A 406 -17.66 -18.80 -33.64
CA LEU A 406 -17.88 -20.24 -33.50
C LEU A 406 -19.32 -20.67 -33.83
N ARG A 407 -20.30 -19.75 -33.83
CA ARG A 407 -21.68 -20.06 -34.22
C ARG A 407 -21.85 -20.31 -35.71
N SER A 408 -20.99 -19.74 -36.56
CA SER A 408 -21.02 -20.00 -38.00
C SER A 408 -20.30 -21.29 -38.40
N GLU A 409 -19.56 -21.91 -37.48
CA GLU A 409 -18.83 -23.14 -37.75
C GLU A 409 -19.67 -24.41 -37.52
N ASP A 410 -19.36 -25.48 -38.23
CA ASP A 410 -19.95 -26.80 -37.97
C ASP A 410 -19.35 -27.44 -36.72
N SER A 411 -19.79 -26.97 -35.56
CA SER A 411 -19.36 -27.51 -34.26
C SER A 411 -19.73 -28.98 -34.05
N ARG A 412 -20.59 -29.59 -34.89
CA ARG A 412 -20.95 -31.02 -34.78
C ARG A 412 -20.09 -31.90 -35.69
N GLY A 413 -19.90 -31.47 -36.95
CA GLY A 413 -19.06 -32.15 -37.94
C GLY A 413 -17.57 -31.93 -37.73
N GLY A 414 -17.19 -30.86 -37.04
CA GLY A 414 -15.81 -30.47 -36.79
C GLY A 414 -15.38 -29.29 -37.64
N PHE A 415 -14.52 -28.42 -37.11
CA PHE A 415 -13.92 -27.31 -37.83
C PHE A 415 -12.46 -27.10 -37.42
N GLU A 416 -11.66 -26.47 -38.27
CA GLU A 416 -10.28 -26.08 -37.97
C GLU A 416 -10.20 -24.63 -37.48
N ALA A 417 -9.18 -24.30 -36.67
CA ALA A 417 -8.97 -22.92 -36.23
C ALA A 417 -8.67 -22.00 -37.44
N LYS A 418 -9.41 -20.90 -37.55
CA LYS A 418 -9.15 -19.86 -38.55
C LYS A 418 -8.10 -18.87 -38.04
N ALA A 419 -7.35 -18.25 -38.95
CA ALA A 419 -6.36 -17.22 -38.62
C ALA A 419 -6.98 -16.08 -37.78
N ASP A 420 -8.20 -15.66 -38.10
CA ASP A 420 -8.93 -14.63 -37.35
C ASP A 420 -9.18 -15.03 -35.88
N MET A 421 -9.47 -16.31 -35.61
CA MET A 421 -9.71 -16.82 -34.25
C MET A 421 -8.43 -16.80 -33.40
N LEU A 422 -7.29 -17.15 -34.01
CA LEU A 422 -5.99 -17.06 -33.35
C LEU A 422 -5.58 -15.59 -33.12
N SER A 423 -5.85 -14.73 -34.10
CA SER A 423 -5.56 -13.28 -34.02
C SER A 423 -6.32 -12.59 -32.88
N ILE A 424 -7.64 -12.81 -32.76
CA ILE A 424 -8.42 -12.15 -31.70
C ILE A 424 -8.13 -12.69 -30.30
N THR A 425 -7.56 -13.89 -30.18
CA THR A 425 -7.18 -14.48 -28.88
C THR A 425 -5.72 -14.20 -28.53
N GLY A 426 -4.87 -13.89 -29.53
CA GLY A 426 -3.44 -13.65 -29.35
C GLY A 426 -2.70 -14.90 -28.87
N MET A 427 -3.14 -16.09 -29.32
CA MET A 427 -2.64 -17.38 -28.85
C MET A 427 -2.00 -18.18 -29.98
N THR A 428 -1.06 -19.06 -29.63
CA THR A 428 -0.59 -20.10 -30.56
C THR A 428 -1.69 -21.13 -30.80
N LEU A 429 -1.56 -21.94 -31.87
CA LEU A 429 -2.54 -22.97 -32.19
C LEU A 429 -2.72 -24.00 -31.06
N GLU A 430 -1.62 -24.40 -30.40
CA GLU A 430 -1.67 -25.32 -29.26
C GLU A 430 -2.39 -24.71 -28.05
N GLN A 431 -2.09 -23.45 -27.73
CA GLN A 431 -2.75 -22.72 -26.66
C GLN A 431 -4.25 -22.51 -26.95
N PHE A 432 -4.59 -22.22 -28.21
CA PHE A 432 -5.98 -22.14 -28.64
C PHE A 432 -6.70 -23.48 -28.50
N ALA A 433 -6.01 -24.60 -28.78
CA ALA A 433 -6.58 -25.93 -28.59
C ALA A 433 -6.92 -26.21 -27.11
N ASP A 434 -6.01 -25.87 -26.18
CA ASP A 434 -6.28 -25.96 -24.74
C ASP A 434 -7.44 -25.04 -24.31
N LEU A 435 -7.48 -23.79 -24.79
CA LEU A 435 -8.59 -22.87 -24.54
C LEU A 435 -9.93 -23.48 -24.97
N MET A 436 -10.00 -24.01 -26.20
CA MET A 436 -11.21 -24.61 -26.76
C MET A 436 -11.65 -25.85 -25.97
N GLN A 437 -10.70 -26.67 -25.49
CA GLN A 437 -10.99 -27.75 -24.55
C GLN A 437 -11.59 -27.22 -23.25
N GLY A 438 -11.03 -26.14 -22.70
CA GLY A 438 -11.55 -25.43 -21.55
C GLY A 438 -12.98 -24.89 -21.73
N LEU A 439 -13.35 -24.53 -22.96
CA LEU A 439 -14.70 -24.08 -23.34
C LEU A 439 -15.69 -25.23 -23.59
N GLY A 440 -15.22 -26.48 -23.64
CA GLY A 440 -16.03 -27.68 -23.80
C GLY A 440 -16.01 -28.29 -25.20
N TYR A 441 -15.09 -27.89 -26.06
CA TYR A 441 -14.81 -28.58 -27.32
C TYR A 441 -13.83 -29.75 -27.09
N LYS A 442 -13.83 -30.73 -27.98
CA LYS A 442 -12.72 -31.67 -28.14
C LYS A 442 -11.79 -31.08 -29.20
N ALA A 443 -10.50 -31.27 -29.03
CA ALA A 443 -9.49 -30.88 -30.01
C ALA A 443 -8.71 -32.12 -30.42
N GLU A 444 -8.80 -32.51 -31.68
CA GLU A 444 -8.08 -33.65 -32.26
C GLU A 444 -6.91 -33.12 -33.09
N LYS A 445 -5.68 -33.50 -32.73
CA LYS A 445 -4.46 -33.09 -33.43
C LYS A 445 -4.30 -33.92 -34.71
N GLY A 446 -4.08 -33.25 -35.83
CA GLY A 446 -3.74 -33.85 -37.12
C GLY A 446 -2.46 -33.24 -37.69
N GLU A 447 -1.83 -33.97 -38.60
CA GLU A 447 -0.62 -33.56 -39.33
C GLU A 447 -0.88 -33.72 -40.82
N ARG A 448 -0.62 -32.68 -41.61
CA ARG A 448 -0.72 -32.71 -43.09
C ARG A 448 0.50 -32.05 -43.71
N GLU A 449 0.85 -32.43 -44.93
CA GLU A 449 1.92 -31.74 -45.66
C GLU A 449 1.47 -30.32 -46.02
N LYS A 450 2.30 -29.32 -45.71
CA LYS A 450 2.02 -27.91 -45.98
C LYS A 450 1.99 -27.68 -47.49
N VAL A 451 0.80 -27.64 -48.07
CA VAL A 451 0.62 -27.20 -49.46
C VAL A 451 0.82 -25.70 -49.50
N LYS A 452 2.02 -25.27 -49.95
CA LYS A 452 2.31 -23.86 -50.22
C LYS A 452 1.32 -23.38 -51.28
N ALA A 453 0.39 -22.50 -50.88
CA ALA A 453 -0.48 -21.84 -51.85
C ALA A 453 0.42 -21.10 -52.86
N ALA A 454 0.33 -21.48 -54.13
CA ALA A 454 1.02 -20.79 -55.20
C ALA A 454 0.56 -19.32 -55.19
N PRO A 455 1.46 -18.35 -55.37
CA PRO A 455 1.06 -16.96 -55.51
C PRO A 455 0.06 -16.85 -56.65
N GLU A 456 -1.07 -16.20 -56.37
CA GLU A 456 -2.14 -15.94 -57.33
C GLU A 456 -1.51 -15.23 -58.54
N ALA A 457 -1.42 -15.96 -59.65
CA ALA A 457 -0.84 -15.46 -60.88
C ALA A 457 -1.68 -14.29 -61.35
N THR A 458 -1.05 -13.12 -61.43
CA THR A 458 -1.53 -11.95 -62.16
C THR A 458 -2.03 -12.40 -63.53
N ALA A 459 -3.32 -12.18 -63.79
CA ALA A 459 -3.93 -12.45 -65.07
C ALA A 459 -3.29 -11.57 -66.17
N PRO A 460 -3.03 -12.10 -67.38
CA PRO A 460 -2.40 -11.35 -68.45
C PRO A 460 -3.37 -10.33 -69.06
N GLU A 461 -2.88 -9.10 -69.19
CA GLU A 461 -3.43 -8.01 -69.99
C GLU A 461 -3.51 -8.40 -71.49
N ALA A 462 -4.63 -8.10 -72.12
CA ALA A 462 -4.82 -8.09 -73.57
C ALA A 462 -5.69 -6.86 -73.96
N PRO A 463 -5.56 -6.34 -75.19
CA PRO A 463 -5.23 -4.93 -75.40
C PRO A 463 -6.44 -4.00 -75.52
N ALA A 464 -6.19 -2.74 -75.16
CA ALA A 464 -7.09 -1.61 -75.32
C ALA A 464 -7.13 -1.10 -76.77
N ALA A 465 -8.34 -0.73 -77.22
CA ALA A 465 -8.59 0.16 -78.34
C ALA A 465 -9.48 1.32 -77.86
N GLU A 466 -9.00 2.55 -78.11
CA GLU A 466 -9.67 3.84 -78.42
C GLU A 466 -11.11 4.10 -77.93
N ALA A 467 -11.54 5.29 -77.49
CA ALA A 467 -10.94 6.60 -77.27
C ALA A 467 -12.00 7.52 -76.59
N ALA A 468 -11.51 8.67 -76.08
CA ALA A 468 -12.20 9.96 -75.83
C ALA A 468 -13.01 10.17 -74.53
N ALA A 469 -12.48 11.03 -73.64
CA ALA A 469 -12.93 12.43 -73.52
C ALA A 469 -12.01 13.23 -72.57
N GLU A 470 -11.44 14.31 -73.10
CA GLU A 470 -10.98 15.52 -72.39
C GLU A 470 -12.11 16.05 -71.47
N GLY A 471 -11.92 16.74 -70.35
CA GLY A 471 -10.83 17.48 -69.74
C GLY A 471 -11.51 18.60 -68.93
N GLU A 472 -11.02 18.98 -67.75
CA GLU A 472 -11.02 20.38 -67.29
C GLU A 472 -10.37 20.56 -65.91
N ALA A 473 -9.79 21.76 -65.79
CA ALA A 473 -8.77 22.17 -64.84
C ALA A 473 -9.30 22.53 -63.45
N ALA A 474 -8.37 22.49 -62.50
CA ALA A 474 -8.44 23.14 -61.20
C ALA A 474 -8.39 24.68 -61.33
N PRO A 475 -8.78 25.39 -60.26
CA PRO A 475 -7.98 26.54 -59.83
C PRO A 475 -7.63 26.54 -58.34
N GLU A 476 -6.58 27.32 -58.05
CA GLU A 476 -5.87 27.55 -56.78
C GLU A 476 -6.63 28.39 -55.73
N ALA A 477 -6.28 28.10 -54.45
CA ALA A 477 -5.94 28.98 -53.29
C ALA A 477 -6.82 30.21 -52.91
N PRO A 478 -6.86 30.61 -51.61
CA PRO A 478 -5.72 31.30 -50.99
C PRO A 478 -5.44 30.98 -49.50
N GLU A 479 -4.23 31.38 -49.09
CA GLU A 479 -3.63 31.33 -47.75
C GLU A 479 -4.16 32.41 -46.77
N THR A 480 -3.89 32.24 -45.46
CA THR A 480 -3.24 33.20 -44.50
C THR A 480 -3.49 32.76 -43.01
N PRO A 481 -2.76 33.27 -41.97
CA PRO A 481 -1.75 32.47 -41.26
C PRO A 481 -1.94 32.45 -39.72
N SER A 482 -1.13 31.69 -38.97
CA SER A 482 -0.88 32.00 -37.55
C SER A 482 0.44 31.41 -37.01
N GLU A 483 1.36 32.32 -36.70
CA GLU A 483 2.46 32.32 -35.72
C GLU A 483 2.09 31.71 -34.34
N THR A 484 2.95 31.29 -33.40
CA THR A 484 4.41 31.12 -33.26
C THR A 484 4.66 30.41 -31.90
N ALA A 485 5.69 29.54 -31.87
CA ALA A 485 6.62 29.12 -30.79
C ALA A 485 6.17 28.72 -29.36
N ALA A 486 6.68 27.56 -28.90
CA ALA A 486 7.71 27.37 -27.85
C ALA A 486 7.72 25.87 -27.46
N GLU A 487 8.67 25.03 -27.88
CA GLU A 487 10.06 24.83 -27.41
C GLU A 487 10.20 24.15 -26.03
N ALA A 488 10.67 22.88 -26.04
CA ALA A 488 11.56 22.18 -25.07
C ALA A 488 11.30 20.65 -25.09
N PRO A 489 12.25 19.79 -24.68
CA PRO A 489 13.56 19.53 -25.28
C PRO A 489 13.77 18.04 -25.62
N ALA A 490 14.88 17.76 -26.30
CA ALA A 490 15.38 16.44 -26.68
C ALA A 490 16.07 15.67 -25.52
N GLU A 491 16.50 14.44 -25.83
CA GLU A 491 17.22 13.40 -25.04
C GLU A 491 16.29 12.38 -24.35
N THR A 492 16.44 11.06 -24.51
CA THR A 492 17.55 10.23 -25.01
C THR A 492 16.95 8.88 -25.46
N ALA A 493 17.15 8.49 -26.71
CA ALA A 493 16.89 7.13 -27.16
C ALA A 493 18.13 6.28 -26.86
N ALA A 494 17.97 5.26 -26.02
CA ALA A 494 19.04 4.31 -25.71
C ALA A 494 19.33 3.43 -26.94
N GLU A 495 20.59 3.51 -27.34
CA GLU A 495 21.25 2.84 -28.44
C GLU A 495 21.42 1.34 -28.12
N ALA A 496 21.00 0.48 -29.06
CA ALA A 496 21.33 -0.95 -29.07
C ALA A 496 22.70 -1.13 -29.73
N PRO A 497 23.61 -1.98 -29.19
CA PRO A 497 24.90 -2.18 -29.81
C PRO A 497 24.78 -3.07 -31.05
N ALA A 498 25.25 -2.55 -32.19
CA ALA A 498 25.61 -3.32 -33.37
C ALA A 498 27.10 -3.68 -33.32
N GLU A 499 27.41 -4.94 -33.60
CA GLU A 499 28.76 -5.44 -33.91
C GLU A 499 28.71 -6.27 -35.20
N PRO A 500 29.84 -6.46 -35.91
CA PRO A 500 29.97 -5.97 -37.28
C PRO A 500 29.89 -7.05 -38.35
N ALA A 501 29.63 -6.57 -39.57
CA ALA A 501 29.79 -7.31 -40.81
C ALA A 501 31.26 -7.74 -41.02
N ALA A 502 31.47 -9.02 -41.32
CA ALA A 502 32.72 -9.53 -41.86
C ALA A 502 32.50 -9.97 -43.32
N GLU A 503 33.50 -9.65 -44.13
CA GLU A 503 33.55 -9.66 -45.58
C GLU A 503 33.48 -11.07 -46.20
N THR A 504 32.85 -11.10 -47.37
CA THR A 504 32.89 -12.15 -48.40
C THR A 504 34.32 -12.55 -48.82
N PRO A 505 34.50 -13.82 -49.21
CA PRO A 505 35.13 -14.12 -50.48
C PRO A 505 34.14 -14.82 -51.42
N ALA A 506 34.06 -14.30 -52.64
CA ALA A 506 33.41 -14.94 -53.76
C ALA A 506 34.31 -16.03 -54.34
N GLU A 507 33.75 -17.21 -54.63
CA GLU A 507 34.15 -18.00 -55.80
C GLU A 507 32.97 -18.84 -56.31
N THR A 508 32.92 -18.94 -57.63
CA THR A 508 31.80 -19.30 -58.51
C THR A 508 31.86 -20.80 -58.90
N PRO A 509 31.02 -21.28 -59.83
CA PRO A 509 29.86 -22.15 -59.63
C PRO A 509 30.14 -23.65 -59.86
N ALA A 510 29.37 -24.54 -59.23
CA ALA A 510 29.28 -25.93 -59.67
C ALA A 510 27.91 -26.56 -59.34
N GLU A 511 27.29 -27.05 -60.40
CA GLU A 511 26.34 -28.16 -60.52
C GLU A 511 25.10 -28.23 -59.61
N ALA A 512 23.96 -28.18 -60.31
CA ALA A 512 22.68 -28.67 -59.86
C ALA A 512 22.80 -30.08 -59.26
N THR A 513 22.56 -30.17 -57.96
CA THR A 513 22.11 -31.39 -57.30
C THR A 513 20.74 -31.08 -56.68
N GLU A 514 19.74 -31.85 -57.09
CA GLU A 514 18.41 -31.87 -56.50
C GLU A 514 18.55 -32.18 -55.00
N ALA A 515 18.40 -31.15 -54.17
CA ALA A 515 18.11 -31.31 -52.75
C ALA A 515 16.59 -31.42 -52.61
N VAL A 516 16.14 -32.63 -52.34
CA VAL A 516 14.77 -33.02 -52.00
C VAL A 516 14.20 -32.06 -50.96
N GLY A 517 13.14 -31.34 -51.32
CA GLY A 517 12.41 -30.50 -50.38
C GLY A 517 11.78 -31.36 -49.29
N GLU A 518 12.27 -31.23 -48.06
CA GLU A 518 11.56 -31.76 -46.89
C GLU A 518 10.21 -31.04 -46.81
N ALA A 519 9.13 -31.81 -46.98
CA ALA A 519 7.77 -31.33 -46.84
C ALA A 519 7.58 -30.81 -45.41
N GLU A 520 7.46 -29.49 -45.25
CA GLU A 520 7.10 -28.89 -43.97
C GLU A 520 5.73 -29.45 -43.55
N GLN A 521 5.65 -30.20 -42.45
CA GLN A 521 4.39 -30.72 -41.93
C GLN A 521 3.66 -29.61 -41.17
N GLU A 522 2.41 -29.33 -41.54
CA GLU A 522 1.52 -28.43 -40.82
C GLU A 522 0.71 -29.23 -39.79
N VAL A 523 0.87 -28.87 -38.52
CA VAL A 523 0.02 -29.35 -37.42
C VAL A 523 -1.27 -28.55 -37.43
N PHE A 524 -2.42 -29.23 -37.43
CA PHE A 524 -3.74 -28.62 -37.29
C PHE A 524 -4.54 -29.29 -36.17
N PHE A 525 -5.60 -28.62 -35.71
CA PHE A 525 -6.56 -29.19 -34.76
C PHE A 525 -7.96 -29.13 -35.33
N THR A 526 -8.69 -30.24 -35.23
CA THR A 526 -10.12 -30.31 -35.52
C THR A 526 -10.92 -30.21 -34.23
N PHE A 527 -11.85 -29.25 -34.17
CA PHE A 527 -12.66 -28.94 -33.01
C PHE A 527 -14.08 -29.44 -33.15
N THR A 528 -14.53 -30.31 -32.24
CA THR A 528 -15.92 -30.78 -32.17
C THR A 528 -16.54 -30.48 -30.81
N TRP A 529 -17.80 -30.07 -30.77
CA TRP A 529 -18.48 -29.77 -29.51
C TRP A 529 -18.72 -31.06 -28.71
N ALA A 530 -18.16 -31.14 -27.50
CA ALA A 530 -18.18 -32.38 -26.72
C ALA A 530 -19.57 -32.73 -26.13
N GLY A 531 -20.55 -31.83 -26.20
CA GLY A 531 -21.86 -32.04 -25.58
C GLY A 531 -21.76 -32.21 -24.04
N ARG A 532 -22.89 -32.53 -23.40
CA ARG A 532 -23.06 -32.56 -21.92
C ARG A 532 -22.18 -33.61 -21.20
N ALA A 533 -21.35 -34.38 -21.90
CA ALA A 533 -20.49 -35.42 -21.34
C ALA A 533 -19.26 -34.88 -20.57
N ALA A 534 -18.72 -33.71 -20.95
CA ALA A 534 -17.52 -33.16 -20.32
C ALA A 534 -17.76 -32.54 -18.92
N ARG A 535 -19.00 -32.13 -18.60
CA ARG A 535 -19.32 -31.54 -17.28
C ARG A 535 -19.29 -32.59 -16.16
N GLN A 536 -19.65 -33.84 -16.46
CA GLN A 536 -19.82 -34.88 -15.44
C GLN A 536 -18.49 -35.43 -14.90
N ASN A 537 -17.41 -35.39 -15.69
CA ASN A 537 -16.08 -35.82 -15.25
C ASN A 537 -15.35 -34.76 -14.39
N ARG A 538 -15.74 -33.49 -14.43
CA ARG A 538 -15.06 -32.42 -13.67
C ARG A 538 -15.61 -32.25 -12.25
N ASP A 539 -16.91 -32.44 -12.05
CA ASP A 539 -17.53 -32.43 -10.72
C ASP A 539 -17.22 -33.72 -9.93
N GLY A 540 -16.97 -34.85 -10.61
CA GLY A 540 -16.58 -36.11 -9.98
C GLY A 540 -15.20 -36.11 -9.33
N GLN A 541 -14.30 -35.22 -9.76
CA GLN A 541 -12.92 -35.17 -9.26
C GLN A 541 -12.70 -34.14 -8.14
N ARG A 542 -13.69 -33.27 -7.87
CA ARG A 542 -13.69 -32.32 -6.74
C ARG A 542 -14.45 -32.82 -5.50
N GLY A 543 -15.10 -33.99 -5.59
CA GLY A 543 -15.94 -34.57 -4.52
C GLY A 543 -15.29 -35.63 -3.63
N ARG A 544 -13.99 -35.96 -3.79
CA ARG A 544 -13.28 -36.92 -2.93
C ARG A 544 -12.38 -36.19 -1.93
N GLY A 545 -13.00 -35.59 -0.92
CA GLY A 545 -12.24 -34.87 0.09
C GLY A 545 -13.02 -34.38 1.31
N ARG A 546 -14.08 -35.08 1.74
CA ARG A 546 -14.60 -34.98 3.13
C ARG A 546 -15.67 -36.04 3.41
N GLY A 547 -15.25 -37.25 3.75
CA GLY A 547 -16.14 -38.30 4.28
C GLY A 547 -15.88 -38.47 5.77
N GLY A 548 -16.62 -37.71 6.60
CA GLY A 548 -16.59 -37.82 8.06
C GLY A 548 -18.02 -37.83 8.61
N GLU A 549 -18.45 -39.03 8.99
CA GLU A 549 -19.42 -39.40 10.03
C GLU A 549 -20.80 -38.71 10.07
N ARG A 550 -21.84 -39.49 9.70
CA ARG A 550 -23.22 -39.35 10.20
C ARG A 550 -23.53 -40.57 11.08
N PRO A 551 -24.09 -40.39 12.29
CA PRO A 551 -24.71 -41.50 12.99
C PRO A 551 -26.19 -41.64 12.61
N GLN A 552 -26.56 -42.90 12.47
CA GLN A 552 -27.84 -43.46 12.04
C GLN A 552 -28.79 -43.55 13.25
N GLY A 553 -30.04 -43.11 13.11
CA GLY A 553 -31.08 -43.24 14.14
C GLY A 553 -32.26 -44.06 13.63
N GLU A 554 -32.47 -45.22 14.25
CA GLU A 554 -33.37 -46.31 13.86
C GLU A 554 -34.87 -45.98 13.85
N GLN A 555 -35.55 -46.51 12.83
CA GLN A 555 -36.97 -46.83 12.84
C GLN A 555 -37.22 -48.08 13.66
N ARG A 556 -38.21 -48.05 14.57
CA ARG A 556 -38.85 -49.28 15.06
C ARG A 556 -40.37 -49.12 15.07
N GLN A 557 -41.02 -49.91 14.22
CA GLN A 557 -42.47 -50.15 14.20
C GLN A 557 -42.87 -51.09 15.34
N GLY A 558 -44.09 -50.92 15.89
CA GLY A 558 -44.63 -51.84 16.90
C GLY A 558 -46.04 -51.53 17.43
N ARG A 559 -47.05 -51.66 16.55
CA ARG A 559 -48.35 -52.38 16.78
C ARG A 559 -49.26 -52.03 17.99
N GLY A 560 -50.24 -51.13 17.74
CA GLY A 560 -51.71 -51.14 18.06
C GLY A 560 -52.26 -51.45 19.48
N PRO A 561 -53.60 -51.39 19.72
CA PRO A 561 -54.73 -51.04 18.82
C PRO A 561 -55.90 -50.19 19.41
N LYS A 562 -56.75 -49.70 18.47
CA LYS A 562 -58.25 -49.55 18.48
C LYS A 562 -59.05 -48.65 19.45
N GLY A 563 -60.00 -47.92 18.83
CA GLY A 563 -61.30 -47.44 19.35
C GLY A 563 -61.26 -46.07 20.02
N ASP A 564 -62.18 -45.12 19.89
CA ASP A 564 -63.41 -44.95 19.12
C ASP A 564 -63.65 -43.44 18.94
N ARG A 565 -64.34 -43.03 17.86
CA ARG A 565 -64.97 -41.70 17.70
C ARG A 565 -66.20 -41.63 18.66
N PRO A 566 -66.90 -40.48 18.93
CA PRO A 566 -67.06 -39.32 18.05
C PRO A 566 -67.27 -37.92 18.71
N ARG A 567 -67.31 -36.93 17.80
CA ARG A 567 -68.03 -35.63 17.79
C ARG A 567 -69.08 -35.34 18.89
N GLY A 568 -69.11 -34.06 19.29
CA GLY A 568 -70.32 -33.32 19.74
C GLY A 568 -69.91 -31.95 20.29
N ASP A 569 -69.93 -30.87 19.51
CA ASP A 569 -71.03 -29.92 19.29
C ASP A 569 -71.36 -29.00 20.49
N ARG A 570 -71.05 -27.70 20.25
CA ARG A 570 -71.93 -26.52 20.38
C ARG A 570 -72.15 -25.80 21.71
N LYS A 571 -72.19 -24.48 21.50
CA LYS A 571 -72.92 -23.40 22.22
C LYS A 571 -72.32 -23.07 23.58
N GLY A 572 -71.92 -21.83 23.86
CA GLY A 572 -72.55 -20.57 23.45
C GLY A 572 -73.09 -19.93 24.73
N GLY A 573 -72.59 -18.74 25.09
CA GLY A 573 -73.10 -18.02 26.26
C GLY A 573 -72.15 -16.91 26.73
N LYS A 574 -72.35 -15.70 26.21
CA LYS A 574 -72.17 -14.46 26.99
C LYS A 574 -73.51 -14.20 27.70
N PRO A 575 -73.53 -13.65 28.92
CA PRO A 575 -73.64 -12.19 29.04
C PRO A 575 -73.00 -11.52 30.29
N LYS A 576 -72.43 -10.34 30.05
CA LYS A 576 -72.64 -9.00 30.69
C LYS A 576 -72.63 -8.80 32.25
N GLY A 577 -71.81 -7.81 32.65
CA GLY A 577 -71.98 -6.87 33.79
C GLY A 577 -71.24 -7.26 35.08
N ASP A 578 -70.56 -6.39 35.86
CA ASP A 578 -70.36 -4.93 35.89
C ASP A 578 -69.27 -4.60 36.95
N ARG A 579 -68.43 -3.57 36.71
CA ARG A 579 -67.66 -2.68 37.66
C ARG A 579 -66.68 -3.34 38.66
N LYS A 580 -65.51 -2.81 39.06
CA LYS A 580 -64.90 -1.46 39.24
C LYS A 580 -63.39 -1.76 39.42
N GLY A 581 -62.41 -1.16 38.76
CA GLY A 581 -61.85 0.17 39.02
C GLY A 581 -60.30 0.08 39.15
N GLY A 582 -59.58 1.11 38.67
CA GLY A 582 -58.17 1.35 39.06
C GLY A 582 -57.12 1.38 37.94
N GLY A 583 -56.98 2.56 37.30
CA GLY A 583 -55.76 3.19 36.75
C GLY A 583 -54.62 2.38 36.12
N ASN A 584 -54.30 2.65 34.84
CA ASN A 584 -53.29 3.66 34.48
C ASN A 584 -53.36 3.94 32.96
N LYS A 585 -53.35 5.22 32.57
CA LYS A 585 -53.59 5.70 31.18
C LYS A 585 -52.28 5.71 30.37
N ALA A 586 -52.28 5.07 29.20
CA ALA A 586 -51.43 5.43 28.07
C ALA A 586 -52.20 6.41 27.16
N LYS A 587 -51.58 7.53 26.77
CA LYS A 587 -52.15 8.53 25.85
C LYS A 587 -51.47 8.43 24.49
N THR A 588 -52.26 8.20 23.46
CA THR A 588 -51.97 8.44 22.04
C THR A 588 -52.15 9.92 21.70
N PHE A 589 -51.34 10.46 20.78
CA PHE A 589 -51.60 11.75 20.11
C PHE A 589 -51.14 11.70 18.63
N GLU A 590 -52.09 11.92 17.72
CA GLU A 590 -52.00 12.59 16.41
C GLU A 590 -52.63 14.00 16.59
N ALA A 591 -52.40 15.10 15.87
CA ALA A 591 -51.54 15.51 14.75
C ALA A 591 -51.55 17.07 14.64
N ALA A 592 -50.65 17.63 13.82
CA ALA A 592 -50.63 18.96 13.13
C ALA A 592 -50.05 20.19 13.89
N PRO A 593 -49.66 21.33 13.25
CA PRO A 593 -49.65 21.76 11.81
C PRO A 593 -48.30 22.40 11.32
N PRO A 594 -48.15 22.94 10.08
CA PRO A 594 -46.85 23.30 9.48
C PRO A 594 -46.36 24.70 9.86
N LYS A 595 -45.04 24.88 10.04
CA LYS A 595 -44.42 26.17 10.42
C LYS A 595 -44.02 27.01 9.20
N LYS A 596 -44.47 28.26 9.22
CA LYS A 596 -44.11 29.37 8.32
C LYS A 596 -42.73 29.95 8.66
N LYS A 597 -42.09 30.49 7.61
CA LYS A 597 -40.85 31.25 7.60
C LYS A 597 -41.02 32.65 8.21
N ASP A 598 -39.89 33.20 8.64
CA ASP A 598 -39.59 34.62 8.93
C ASP A 598 -40.06 35.21 10.27
N ARG A 599 -39.17 35.12 11.26
CA ARG A 599 -39.02 36.10 12.35
C ARG A 599 -37.56 36.13 12.81
N ILE A 600 -36.91 37.28 12.66
CA ILE A 600 -35.56 37.56 13.17
C ILE A 600 -35.69 37.96 14.65
N ASP A 601 -34.81 37.43 15.48
CA ASP A 601 -34.76 37.62 16.93
C ASP A 601 -34.21 39.02 17.29
N PRO A 602 -34.94 39.85 18.05
CA PRO A 602 -34.56 41.24 18.33
C PRO A 602 -33.35 41.44 19.26
N ASP A 603 -32.80 40.38 19.86
CA ASP A 603 -31.58 40.45 20.70
C ASP A 603 -30.34 39.84 20.05
N ASN A 604 -30.35 39.65 18.72
CA ASN A 604 -29.18 39.16 17.98
C ASN A 604 -28.23 40.33 17.62
N PRO A 605 -26.96 40.31 18.07
CA PRO A 605 -25.98 41.39 17.82
C PRO A 605 -25.61 41.60 16.34
N PHE A 606 -26.09 40.75 15.42
CA PHE A 606 -25.88 40.88 13.97
C PHE A 606 -27.09 41.43 13.19
N ALA A 607 -28.23 41.68 13.83
CA ALA A 607 -29.43 42.20 13.15
C ALA A 607 -29.28 43.67 12.69
N ALA A 608 -28.43 44.45 13.37
CA ALA A 608 -28.16 45.85 13.03
C ALA A 608 -27.34 46.02 11.73
N ALA A 609 -26.52 45.03 11.36
CA ALA A 609 -25.71 45.08 10.14
C ALA A 609 -26.50 44.73 8.86
N LEU A 610 -27.66 44.06 8.99
CA LEU A 610 -28.48 43.61 7.87
C LEU A 610 -29.61 44.59 7.49
N MET A 611 -29.87 45.61 8.33
CA MET A 611 -30.81 46.71 8.04
C MET A 611 -30.18 47.85 7.22
N GLY A 612 -28.85 47.88 7.04
CA GLY A 612 -28.14 48.96 6.34
C GLY A 612 -27.91 48.77 4.84
N LEU A 613 -28.32 47.63 4.25
CA LEU A 613 -27.97 47.24 2.87
C LEU A 613 -29.18 47.12 1.92
N LYS A 614 -30.33 47.70 2.27
CA LYS A 614 -31.47 47.82 1.35
C LYS A 614 -31.89 49.27 1.17
N THR A 615 -31.18 49.98 0.29
CA THR A 615 -31.74 51.00 -0.62
C THR A 615 -30.64 51.53 -1.53
N LYS A 616 -30.64 51.10 -2.80
CA LYS A 616 -30.57 51.99 -3.95
C LYS A 616 -30.91 51.18 -5.20
N ASP A 617 -31.90 51.70 -5.91
CA ASP A 617 -32.33 51.33 -7.25
C ASP A 617 -31.19 51.37 -8.29
#